data_AF-F8QL17-F1
#
_entry.id   AF-F8QL17-F1
#
_cell.length_a   1.000
_cell.length_b   1.000
_cell.length_c   1.000
_cell.angle_alpha   90.00
_cell.angle_beta   90.00
_cell.angle_gamma   90.00
#
_symmetry.space_group_name_H-M   'P 1'
#
loop_
_entity.id
_entity.type
_entity.pdbx_description
1 polymer ?
#
loop_
_entity_poly.entity_id
_entity_poly.type
_entity_poly.pdbx_seq_one_letter_code
_entity_poly.pdbx_strand_id
1 'polypeptide(L)' 'MDLQHCTVTIKQLSFLHEIHSSGEAVIRYVPTGDMVADILTKPLTHEKHWKFSKAMGLRLHSSGSDKTG' A
#
# COMPACT_ATOMS: atom_id res chain seq x y z
N MET A 1 26.28 4.34 13.51
CA MET A 1 25.09 5.14 13.11
C MET A 1 25.39 5.68 11.73
N ASP A 2 24.73 5.13 10.73
CA ASP A 2 25.04 5.38 9.32
C ASP A 2 24.31 6.63 8.83
N LEU A 3 25.06 7.58 8.26
CA LEU A 3 24.55 8.89 7.83
C LEU A 3 23.56 8.76 6.64
N GLN A 4 23.67 7.68 5.85
CA GLN A 4 22.75 7.38 4.74
C GLN A 4 21.37 7.01 5.28
N HIS A 5 21.31 6.17 6.32
CA HIS A 5 20.05 5.79 6.98
C HIS A 5 19.37 7.01 7.61
N CYS A 6 20.12 7.90 8.26
CA CYS A 6 19.57 9.16 8.79
C CYS A 6 19.02 10.05 7.67
N THR A 7 19.75 10.23 6.57
CA THR A 7 19.32 11.13 5.47
C THR A 7 18.07 10.63 4.76
N VAL A 8 17.96 9.32 4.52
CA VAL A 8 16.75 8.71 3.94
C VAL A 8 15.56 8.87 4.88
N THR A 9 15.76 8.60 6.17
CA THR A 9 14.70 8.74 7.19
C THR A 9 14.22 10.19 7.30
N ILE A 10 15.14 11.17 7.30
CA ILE A 10 14.82 12.60 7.36
C ILE A 10 14.05 13.04 6.12
N LYS A 11 14.47 12.63 4.91
CA LYS A 11 13.76 12.96 3.65
C LYS A 11 12.36 12.36 3.61
N GLN A 12 12.19 11.14 4.11
CA GLN A 12 10.90 10.48 4.15
C GLN A 12 9.95 11.17 5.14
N LEU A 13 10.45 11.58 6.30
CA LEU A 13 9.66 12.31 7.29
C LEU A 13 9.27 13.72 6.81
N SER A 14 10.20 14.46 6.19
CA SER A 14 9.91 15.81 5.68
C SER A 14 8.88 15.77 4.55
N PHE A 15 8.99 14.79 3.64
CA PHE A 15 8.03 14.59 2.57
C PHE A 15 6.62 14.28 3.11
N LEU A 16 6.50 13.37 4.08
CA LEU A 16 5.22 13.04 4.72
C LEU A 16 4.59 14.27 5.39
N HIS A 17 5.42 15.10 6.03
CA HIS A 17 4.94 16.33 6.67
C HIS A 17 4.48 17.37 5.64
N GLU A 18 5.19 17.49 4.51
CA GLU A 18 4.84 18.40 3.42
C GLU A 18 3.48 18.04 2.80
N ILE A 19 3.29 16.79 2.38
CA ILE A 19 2.02 16.33 1.76
C ILE A 19 0.85 16.38 2.74
N HIS A 20 1.11 16.23 4.04
CA HIS A 20 0.09 16.39 5.07
C HIS A 20 -0.28 17.86 5.26
N SER A 21 0.73 18.74 5.30
CA SER A 21 0.54 20.18 5.49
C SER A 21 -0.12 20.84 4.28
N SER A 22 0.12 20.33 3.07
CA SER A 22 -0.57 20.79 1.85
C SER A 22 -2.02 20.29 1.74
N GLY A 23 -2.42 19.36 2.61
CA GLY A 23 -3.75 18.74 2.60
C GLY A 23 -3.94 17.67 1.52
N GLU A 24 -2.87 17.31 0.80
CA GLU A 24 -2.89 16.24 -0.22
C GLU A 24 -3.02 14.85 0.40
N ALA A 25 -2.59 14.67 1.65
CA ALA A 25 -2.69 13.42 2.38
C ALA A 25 -3.13 13.61 3.83
N VAL A 26 -3.82 12.61 4.39
CA VAL A 26 -4.17 12.54 5.82
C VAL A 26 -3.40 11.39 6.45
N ILE A 27 -2.61 11.66 7.49
CA ILE A 27 -1.86 10.63 8.19
C ILE A 27 -2.76 10.02 9.27
N ARG A 28 -2.94 8.69 9.24
CA ARG A 28 -3.69 7.94 10.25
C ARG A 28 -2.93 6.68 10.63
N TYR A 29 -2.98 6.34 11.90
CA TYR A 29 -2.51 5.04 12.36
C TYR A 29 -3.44 3.94 11.84
N VAL A 30 -2.84 2.85 11.33
CA VAL A 30 -3.56 1.65 10.89
C VAL A 30 -2.90 0.43 11.54
N PRO A 31 -3.64 -0.41 12.29
CA PRO A 31 -3.10 -1.65 12.84
C PRO A 31 -2.54 -2.57 11.76
N THR A 32 -1.53 -3.38 12.09
CA THR A 32 -0.86 -4.28 11.13
C THR A 32 -1.81 -5.24 10.43
N GLY A 33 -2.91 -5.65 11.07
CA GLY A 33 -3.92 -6.53 10.46
C GLY A 33 -4.80 -5.87 9.39
N ASP A 34 -4.76 -4.54 9.30
CA ASP A 34 -5.65 -3.73 8.46
C ASP A 34 -4.89 -2.86 7.44
N MET A 35 -3.57 -2.99 7.36
CA MET A 35 -2.72 -2.24 6.44
C MET A 35 -2.90 -2.75 5.00
N VAL A 36 -3.82 -2.15 4.24
CA VAL A 36 -4.15 -2.57 2.87
C VAL A 36 -2.92 -2.66 1.95
N ALA A 37 -1.94 -1.77 2.14
CA ALA A 37 -0.69 -1.77 1.39
C ALA A 37 0.16 -3.06 1.56
N ASP A 38 -0.13 -3.88 2.56
CA ASP A 38 0.54 -5.17 2.76
C ASP A 38 0.40 -6.11 1.55
N ILE A 39 -0.67 -5.96 0.74
CA ILE A 39 -0.87 -6.73 -0.49
C ILE A 39 0.28 -6.57 -1.51
N LEU A 40 1.00 -5.46 -1.46
CA LEU A 40 2.10 -5.16 -2.38
C LEU A 40 3.47 -5.61 -1.86
N THR A 41 3.57 -5.97 -0.57
CA THR A 41 4.86 -6.14 0.11
C THR A 41 5.00 -7.47 0.84
N LYS A 42 3.91 -8.18 1.10
CA LYS A 42 3.90 -9.41 1.90
C LYS A 42 3.16 -10.55 1.18
N PRO A 43 3.58 -11.81 1.40
CA PRO A 43 2.73 -12.95 1.10
C PRO A 43 1.53 -12.95 2.07
N LEU A 44 0.32 -12.96 1.52
CA LEU A 44 -0.92 -12.90 2.29
C LEU A 44 -1.67 -14.23 2.24
N THR A 45 -2.41 -14.53 3.30
CA THR A 45 -3.44 -15.56 3.25
C THR A 45 -4.52 -15.15 2.24
N HIS A 46 -5.22 -16.12 1.66
CA HIS A 46 -6.27 -15.88 0.67
C HIS A 46 -7.34 -14.88 1.18
N GLU A 47 -7.75 -15.02 2.44
CA GLU A 47 -8.72 -14.12 3.07
C GLU A 47 -8.23 -12.67 3.15
N LYS A 48 -6.98 -12.45 3.59
CA LYS A 48 -6.37 -11.12 3.67
C LYS A 48 -6.16 -10.52 2.28
N HIS A 49 -5.70 -11.33 1.32
CA HIS A 49 -5.56 -10.92 -0.06
C HIS A 49 -6.90 -10.40 -0.60
N TRP A 50 -7.99 -11.16 -0.47
CA TRP A 50 -9.32 -10.74 -0.94
C TRP A 50 -9.83 -9.47 -0.28
N LYS A 51 -9.67 -9.36 1.05
CA LYS A 51 -10.03 -8.15 1.81
C LYS A 51 -9.31 -6.92 1.26
N PHE A 52 -7.99 -7.02 1.06
CA PHE A 52 -7.17 -5.90 0.60
C PHE A 52 -7.32 -5.60 -0.90
N SER A 53 -7.53 -6.60 -1.75
CA SER A 53 -7.85 -6.38 -3.18
C SER A 53 -9.11 -5.54 -3.33
N LYS A 54 -10.17 -5.86 -2.56
CA LYS A 54 -11.40 -5.07 -2.54
C LYS A 54 -11.17 -3.65 -2.01
N ALA A 55 -10.42 -3.51 -0.93
CA ALA A 55 -10.11 -2.19 -0.35
C ALA A 55 -9.27 -1.30 -1.30
N MET A 56 -8.41 -1.90 -2.13
CA MET A 56 -7.67 -1.22 -3.20
C MET A 56 -8.53 -0.89 -4.43
N GLY A 57 -9.79 -1.34 -4.48
CA GLY A 57 -10.67 -1.17 -5.64
C GLY A 57 -10.33 -2.09 -6.82
N LEU A 58 -9.51 -3.13 -6.61
CA LEU A 58 -9.16 -4.10 -7.65
C LEU A 58 -10.38 -4.99 -7.95
N ARG A 59 -10.70 -5.14 -9.22
CA ARG A 59 -11.74 -6.06 -9.69
C ARG A 59 -11.08 -7.31 -10.27
N LEU A 60 -11.62 -8.48 -9.92
CA LEU A 60 -11.29 -9.69 -10.65
C LEU A 60 -11.98 -9.57 -12.01
N HIS A 61 -11.23 -9.19 -13.04
CA HIS A 61 -11.67 -9.48 -14.40
C HIS A 61 -11.40 -10.95 -14.65
N SER A 62 -12.45 -11.69 -15.03
CA SER A 62 -12.26 -12.94 -15.74
C SER A 62 -11.48 -12.59 -17.00
N SER A 63 -10.20 -12.95 -17.04
CA SER A 63 -9.46 -12.95 -18.30
C SER A 63 -10.23 -13.89 -19.23
N GLY A 64 -10.94 -13.32 -20.19
CA GLY A 64 -11.63 -14.07 -21.22
C GLY A 64 -10.56 -14.76 -22.05
N SER A 65 -10.22 -16.00 -21.69
CA SER A 65 -9.52 -16.88 -22.62
C SER A 65 -10.55 -17.27 -23.67
N ASP A 66 -10.59 -16.49 -24.75
CA ASP A 66 -11.32 -16.85 -25.96
C ASP A 66 -10.77 -18.20 -26.44
N LYS A 67 -11.54 -19.26 -26.19
CA LYS A 67 -11.35 -20.52 -26.90
C LYS A 67 -12.02 -20.34 -28.26
N THR A 68 -11.30 -19.78 -29.23
CA THR A 68 -11.64 -19.99 -30.65
C THR A 68 -11.38 -21.47 -30.93
N GLY A 69 -12.48 -22.22 -31.02
CA GLY A 69 -12.51 -23.57 -31.57
C GLY A 69 -12.50 -23.55 -33.09
#